data_AF-A0A524R0D8-F1
#
_entry.id   AF-A0A524R0D8-F1
#
_cell.length_a   1.000
_cell.length_b   1.000
_cell.length_c   1.000
_cell.angle_alpha   90.00
_cell.angle_beta   90.00
_cell.angle_gamma   90.00
#
_symmetry.space_group_name_H-M   'P 1'
#
loop_
_entity.id
_entity.type
_entity.pdbx_description
1 polymer ?
#
loop_
_entity_poly.entity_id
_entity_poly.type
_entity_poly.pdbx_seq_one_letter_code
_entity_poly.pdbx_strand_id
1 'polypeptide(L)'
;GTYTPFTLGALGGAWGWSLFGVIWAIAVAGILLKLVAGPRYPRVSSAAYVAMGWMVLVAIRPLWQNVPGWGIALLVFGGLSYTLGVGFYLAPRLKYAHFIWHLFVLTGTTFHFFAVLYYSA
;
A
#
# COMPACT_ATOMS: atom_id res chain seq x y z
N GLY A 1 -1.53 -6.57 3.63
CA GLY A 1 -2.84 -7.20 3.39
C GLY A 1 -3.19 -7.22 1.92
N THR A 2 -3.37 -6.03 1.34
CA THR A 2 -3.87 -5.78 -0.03
C THR A 2 -3.05 -6.42 -1.16
N TYR A 3 -1.77 -6.69 -0.94
CA TYR A 3 -0.89 -7.33 -1.92
C TYR A 3 -1.06 -8.85 -2.02
N THR A 4 -1.47 -9.51 -0.93
CA THR A 4 -1.60 -10.98 -0.83
C THR A 4 -2.43 -11.59 -1.96
N PRO A 5 -3.61 -11.07 -2.31
CA PRO A 5 -4.40 -11.62 -3.41
C PRO A 5 -3.74 -11.42 -4.78
N PHE A 6 -3.02 -10.30 -5.01
CA PHE A 6 -2.27 -10.10 -6.26
C PHE A 6 -1.04 -11.00 -6.36
N THR A 7 -0.33 -11.22 -5.26
CA THR A 7 0.87 -12.06 -5.24
C THR A 7 0.55 -13.55 -5.33
N LEU A 8 -0.54 -14.01 -4.71
CA LEU A 8 -0.93 -15.42 -4.71
C LEU A 8 -1.92 -15.79 -5.82
N GLY A 9 -2.66 -14.83 -6.37
CA GLY A 9 -3.55 -14.99 -7.51
C GLY A 9 -2.88 -14.54 -8.82
N ALA A 10 -3.13 -13.29 -9.22
CA ALA A 10 -2.75 -12.74 -10.53
C ALA A 10 -1.27 -12.90 -10.95
N LEU A 11 -0.30 -12.82 -10.03
CA LEU A 11 1.12 -13.03 -10.37
C LEU A 11 1.51 -14.50 -10.44
N GLY A 12 1.08 -15.29 -9.45
CA GLY A 12 1.48 -16.69 -9.28
C GLY A 12 3.00 -16.96 -9.36
N GLY A 13 3.39 -18.22 -9.26
CA GLY A 13 4.77 -18.67 -9.55
C GLY A 13 5.88 -17.99 -8.72
N ALA A 14 7.10 -17.99 -9.26
CA ALA A 14 8.29 -17.49 -8.54
C ALA A 14 8.20 -16.00 -8.19
N TRP A 15 7.56 -15.18 -9.05
CA TRP A 15 7.41 -13.74 -8.83
C TRP A 15 6.43 -13.44 -7.69
N GLY A 16 5.29 -14.11 -7.66
CA GLY A 16 4.29 -13.98 -6.59
C GLY A 16 4.88 -14.29 -5.21
N TRP A 17 5.58 -15.43 -5.10
CA TRP A 17 6.23 -15.84 -3.85
C TRP A 17 7.38 -14.91 -3.42
N SER A 18 8.18 -14.43 -4.38
CA SER A 18 9.27 -13.49 -4.09
C SER A 18 8.73 -12.16 -3.54
N LEU A 19 7.71 -11.60 -4.21
CA LEU A 19 7.11 -10.33 -3.78
C LEU A 19 6.40 -10.47 -2.44
N PHE A 20 5.68 -11.59 -2.24
CA PHE A 20 5.05 -11.93 -0.97
C PHE A 20 6.08 -11.98 0.16
N GLY A 21 7.20 -12.68 -0.05
CA GLY A 21 8.28 -12.80 0.92
C GLY A 21 8.90 -11.45 1.30
N VAL A 22 9.19 -10.59 0.31
CA VAL A 22 9.76 -9.25 0.60
C VAL A 22 8.76 -8.37 1.36
N ILE A 23 7.49 -8.34 0.94
CA ILE A 23 6.46 -7.55 1.61
C ILE A 23 6.25 -8.02 3.04
N TRP A 24 6.20 -9.33 3.27
CA TRP A 24 6.07 -9.89 4.61
C TRP A 24 7.30 -9.68 5.47
N ALA A 25 8.51 -9.78 4.92
CA ALA A 25 9.74 -9.49 5.65
C ALA A 25 9.75 -8.03 6.14
N ILE A 26 9.36 -7.07 5.29
CA ILE A 26 9.26 -5.65 5.66
C ILE A 26 8.14 -5.43 6.69
N ALA A 27 7.00 -6.11 6.54
CA ALA A 27 5.91 -6.02 7.51
C ALA A 27 6.34 -6.53 8.89
N VAL A 28 7.00 -7.70 8.97
CA VAL A 28 7.53 -8.27 10.22
C VAL A 28 8.59 -7.35 10.81
N ALA A 29 9.52 -6.85 10.01
CA ALA A 29 10.53 -5.89 10.47
C ALA A 29 9.88 -4.61 11.03
N GLY A 30 8.83 -4.10 10.37
CA GLY A 30 8.06 -2.94 10.84
C GLY A 30 7.33 -3.20 12.16
N ILE A 31 6.76 -4.39 12.35
CA ILE A 31 6.14 -4.82 13.61
C ILE A 31 7.19 -4.89 14.71
N LEU A 32 8.32 -5.56 14.46
CA LEU A 32 9.42 -5.69 15.42
C LEU A 32 10.00 -4.33 15.82
N LEU A 33 10.22 -3.43 14.86
CA LEU A 33 10.63 -2.04 15.13
C LEU A 33 9.63 -1.32 16.04
N LYS A 34 8.33 -1.51 15.81
CA LYS A 34 7.28 -0.86 16.63
C LYS A 34 7.21 -1.44 18.04
N LEU A 35 7.45 -2.74 18.20
CA LEU A 35 7.52 -3.43 19.49
C LEU A 35 8.76 -3.01 20.30
N VAL A 36 9.92 -2.87 19.65
CA VAL A 36 11.19 -2.53 20.31
C VAL A 36 11.34 -1.02 20.57
N ALA A 37 10.98 -0.17 19.60
CA ALA A 37 11.16 1.28 19.70
C ALA A 37 9.96 2.02 20.37
N GLY A 38 8.85 1.32 20.60
CA GLY A 38 7.62 1.88 21.15
C GLY A 38 7.00 2.98 20.26
N PRO A 39 6.00 3.74 20.75
CA PRO A 39 5.35 4.83 20.01
C PRO A 39 6.25 6.06 19.78
N ARG A 40 7.56 5.95 20.00
CA ARG A 40 8.50 7.07 20.06
C ARG A 40 8.78 7.72 18.69
N TYR A 41 8.46 7.04 17.59
CA TYR A 41 8.68 7.54 16.21
C TYR A 41 7.49 7.31 15.27
N PRO A 42 6.35 7.99 15.49
CA PRO A 42 5.14 7.82 14.65
C PRO A 42 5.39 8.15 13.18
N ARG A 43 6.28 9.09 12.87
CA ARG A 43 6.65 9.49 11.50
C ARG A 43 7.43 8.41 10.75
N VAL A 44 8.31 7.68 11.42
CA VAL A 44 9.11 6.59 10.82
C VAL A 44 8.21 5.41 10.47
N SER A 45 7.24 5.11 11.35
CA SER A 45 6.23 4.08 11.06
C SER A 45 5.39 4.46 9.84
N SER A 46 4.93 5.71 9.73
CA SER A 46 4.18 6.18 8.54
C SER A 46 5.01 6.13 7.26
N ALA A 47 6.30 6.51 7.31
CA ALA A 47 7.19 6.44 6.15
C ALA A 47 7.42 5.00 5.68
N ALA A 48 7.59 4.05 6.60
CA ALA A 48 7.70 2.62 6.27
C ALA A 48 6.42 2.08 5.61
N TYR A 49 5.24 2.54 6.05
CA TYR A 49 3.96 2.20 5.41
C TYR A 49 3.83 2.75 3.99
N VAL A 50 4.27 4.00 3.75
CA VAL A 50 4.30 4.57 2.39
C VAL A 50 5.29 3.80 1.52
N ALA A 51 6.48 3.49 2.02
CA ALA A 51 7.47 2.69 1.30
C ALA A 51 6.91 1.32 0.89
N MET A 52 6.21 0.62 1.79
CA MET A 52 5.49 -0.62 1.44
C MET A 52 4.41 -0.40 0.38
N GLY A 53 3.71 0.73 0.38
CA GLY A 53 2.72 1.08 -0.64
C GLY A 53 3.31 1.28 -2.04
N TRP A 54 4.55 1.76 -2.13
CA TRP A 54 5.22 2.01 -3.41
C TRP A 54 5.95 0.79 -3.97
N MET A 55 6.12 -0.27 -3.18
CA MET A 55 6.71 -1.52 -3.65
C MET A 55 5.94 -2.18 -4.80
N VAL A 56 4.65 -1.87 -4.98
CA VAL A 56 3.88 -2.34 -6.16
C VAL A 56 4.53 -1.95 -7.48
N LEU A 57 5.27 -0.83 -7.51
CA LEU A 57 6.00 -0.39 -8.71
C LEU A 57 7.14 -1.34 -9.10
N VAL A 58 7.75 -2.03 -8.13
CA VAL A 58 8.79 -3.03 -8.41
C VAL A 58 8.17 -4.23 -9.15
N ALA A 59 6.91 -4.54 -8.84
CA ALA A 59 6.14 -5.59 -9.51
C ALA A 59 5.41 -5.09 -10.77
N ILE A 60 5.64 -3.86 -11.24
CA ILE A 60 4.79 -3.26 -12.30
C ILE A 60 4.90 -3.99 -13.63
N ARG A 61 6.07 -4.54 -13.98
CA ARG A 61 6.25 -5.33 -15.22
C ARG A 61 5.36 -6.58 -15.24
N PRO A 62 5.46 -7.50 -14.26
CA PRO A 62 4.59 -8.66 -14.24
C PRO A 62 3.12 -8.29 -13.94
N LEU A 63 2.83 -7.21 -13.22
CA LEU A 63 1.46 -6.67 -13.09
C LEU A 63 0.90 -6.26 -14.45
N TRP A 64 1.67 -5.55 -15.27
CA TRP A 64 1.22 -5.12 -16.60
C TRP A 64 0.93 -6.27 -17.56
N GLN A 65 1.62 -7.40 -17.37
CA GLN A 65 1.44 -8.60 -18.20
C GLN A 65 0.24 -9.44 -17.77
N ASN A 66 -0.12 -9.44 -16.49
CA ASN A 66 -1.16 -10.33 -15.94
C ASN A 66 -2.42 -9.59 -15.50
N VAL A 67 -2.39 -8.27 -15.38
CA VAL A 67 -3.51 -7.45 -14.90
C VAL A 67 -3.94 -6.46 -15.99
N PRO A 68 -5.25 -6.36 -16.31
CA PRO A 68 -5.77 -5.34 -17.23
C PRO A 68 -5.37 -3.92 -16.80
N GLY A 69 -5.11 -3.04 -17.76
CA GLY A 69 -4.66 -1.67 -17.50
C GLY A 69 -5.57 -0.87 -16.54
N TRP A 70 -6.87 -1.18 -16.51
CA TRP A 70 -7.82 -0.61 -15.55
C TRP A 70 -7.53 -0.98 -14.09
N GLY A 71 -7.09 -2.21 -13.81
CA GLY A 71 -6.67 -2.63 -12.48
C GLY A 71 -5.42 -1.89 -12.00
N ILE A 72 -4.48 -1.65 -12.93
CA ILE A 72 -3.26 -0.87 -12.66
C ILE A 72 -3.62 0.59 -12.38
N ALA A 73 -4.53 1.17 -13.15
CA ALA A 73 -5.02 2.52 -12.90
C ALA A 73 -5.63 2.66 -11.50
N LEU A 74 -6.47 1.70 -11.06
CA LEU A 74 -7.02 1.69 -9.71
C LEU A 74 -5.94 1.61 -8.62
N LEU A 75 -4.91 0.79 -8.81
CA LEU A 75 -3.77 0.70 -7.88
C LEU A 75 -3.00 2.02 -7.83
N VAL A 76 -2.75 2.66 -8.97
CA VAL A 76 -2.05 3.95 -9.05
C VAL A 76 -2.88 5.06 -8.38
N PHE A 77 -4.18 5.17 -8.67
CA PHE A 77 -5.07 6.14 -8.03
C PHE A 77 -5.21 5.90 -6.53
N GLY A 78 -5.23 4.64 -6.11
CA GLY A 78 -5.20 4.27 -4.71
C GLY A 78 -3.90 4.72 -4.02
N GLY A 79 -2.74 4.43 -4.63
CA GLY A 79 -1.42 4.83 -4.12
C GLY A 79 -1.23 6.35 -4.05
N LEU A 80 -1.71 7.08 -5.06
CA LEU A 80 -1.74 8.54 -5.07
C LEU A 80 -2.63 9.09 -3.96
N SER A 81 -3.82 8.53 -3.77
CA SER A 81 -4.73 8.95 -2.69
C SER A 81 -4.08 8.79 -1.32
N TYR A 82 -3.38 7.67 -1.08
CA TYR A 82 -2.62 7.45 0.16
C TYR A 82 -1.47 8.44 0.33
N THR A 83 -0.70 8.69 -0.73
CA THR A 83 0.46 9.60 -0.71
C THR A 83 0.03 11.05 -0.44
N LEU A 84 -1.05 11.50 -1.09
CA LEU A 84 -1.65 12.81 -0.85
C LEU A 84 -2.21 12.94 0.57
N GLY A 85 -2.87 11.88 1.07
CA GLY A 85 -3.36 11.83 2.45
C GLY A 85 -2.26 12.07 3.48
N VAL A 86 -1.06 11.50 3.27
CA VAL A 86 0.08 11.69 4.20
C VAL A 86 0.48 13.16 4.32
N GLY A 87 0.34 13.96 3.27
CA GLY A 87 0.55 15.41 3.32
C GLY A 87 -0.37 16.09 4.35
N PHE A 88 -1.64 15.71 4.37
CA PHE A 88 -2.61 16.21 5.36
C PHE A 88 -2.34 15.67 6.76
N TYR A 89 -1.92 14.41 6.90
CA TYR A 89 -1.51 13.83 8.19
C TYR A 89 -0.32 14.58 8.82
N LEU A 90 0.65 14.99 8.00
CA LEU A 90 1.83 15.75 8.43
C LEU A 90 1.59 17.25 8.57
N ALA A 91 0.39 17.75 8.23
CA ALA A 91 0.00 19.15 8.31
C ALA A 91 -0.98 19.42 9.48
N PRO A 92 -0.57 19.28 10.75
CA PRO A 92 -1.45 19.48 11.91
C PRO A 92 -1.95 20.93 12.06
N ARG A 93 -1.39 21.87 11.29
CA ARG A 93 -1.80 23.28 11.27
C ARG A 93 -3.12 23.54 10.56
N LEU A 94 -3.62 22.58 9.76
CA LEU A 94 -4.89 22.71 9.05
C LEU A 94 -6.05 22.21 9.94
N LYS A 95 -7.11 23.01 10.07
CA LYS A 95 -8.32 22.62 10.81
C LYS A 95 -8.95 21.41 10.11
N TYR A 96 -9.24 20.34 10.86
CA TYR A 96 -9.75 19.06 10.35
C TYR A 96 -8.80 18.25 9.45
N ALA A 97 -7.49 18.54 9.44
CA ALA A 97 -6.49 17.79 8.68
C ALA A 97 -6.59 16.26 8.88
N HIS A 98 -6.83 15.83 10.12
CA HIS A 98 -6.97 14.41 10.46
C HIS A 98 -8.21 13.76 9.85
N PHE A 99 -9.32 14.50 9.71
CA PHE A 99 -10.54 14.01 9.07
C PHE A 99 -10.36 13.93 7.54
N ILE A 100 -9.73 14.95 6.95
CA ILE A 100 -9.37 14.94 5.52
C ILE A 100 -8.44 13.76 5.23
N TRP A 101 -7.47 13.49 6.09
CA TRP A 101 -6.62 12.30 5.99
C TRP A 101 -7.43 10.99 5.96
N HIS A 102 -8.45 10.84 6.82
CA HIS A 102 -9.32 9.67 6.79
C HIS A 102 -10.07 9.53 5.46
N LEU A 103 -10.56 10.63 4.87
CA LEU A 103 -11.21 10.61 3.55
C LEU A 103 -10.28 10.13 2.44
N PHE A 104 -9.02 10.57 2.45
CA PHE A 104 -8.01 10.11 1.50
C PHE A 104 -7.68 8.62 1.69
N VAL A 105 -7.55 8.17 2.94
CA VAL A 105 -7.34 6.75 3.26
C VAL A 105 -8.53 5.89 2.84
N LEU A 106 -9.76 6.37 3.07
CA LEU A 106 -10.98 5.67 2.68
C LEU A 106 -11.05 5.52 1.16
N THR A 107 -10.86 6.62 0.43
CA THR A 107 -10.85 6.64 -1.05
C THR A 107 -9.76 5.71 -1.60
N GLY A 108 -8.55 5.79 -1.04
CA GLY A 108 -7.44 4.93 -1.41
C GLY A 108 -7.74 3.45 -1.17
N THR A 109 -8.35 3.11 -0.04
CA THR A 109 -8.77 1.74 0.29
C THR A 109 -9.84 1.24 -0.66
N THR A 110 -10.83 2.07 -0.99
CA THR A 110 -11.90 1.73 -1.93
C THR A 110 -11.35 1.38 -3.32
N PHE A 111 -10.41 2.18 -3.85
CA PHE A 111 -9.77 1.85 -5.12
C PHE A 111 -8.99 0.54 -5.07
N HIS A 112 -8.25 0.29 -3.98
CA HIS A 112 -7.55 -0.98 -3.83
C HIS A 112 -8.51 -2.16 -3.66
N PHE A 113 -9.63 -1.97 -2.97
CA PHE A 113 -10.65 -2.99 -2.80
C PHE A 113 -11.24 -3.40 -4.17
N PHE A 114 -11.60 -2.43 -5.01
CA PHE A 114 -12.08 -2.72 -6.35
C PHE A 114 -11.00 -3.30 -7.26
N ALA A 115 -9.74 -2.87 -7.10
CA ALA A 115 -8.61 -3.47 -7.81
C ALA A 115 -8.51 -4.97 -7.47
N VAL A 116 -8.60 -5.32 -6.17
CA VAL A 116 -8.59 -6.72 -5.74
C VAL A 116 -9.83 -7.46 -6.24
N LEU A 117 -11.02 -6.91 -6.04
CA LEU A 117 -12.29 -7.58 -6.34
C LEU A 117 -12.41 -7.95 -7.82
N TYR A 118 -11.98 -7.06 -8.73
CA TYR A 118 -12.16 -7.27 -10.17
C TYR A 118 -10.92 -7.81 -10.88
N TYR A 119 -9.72 -7.71 -10.27
CA TYR A 119 -8.46 -7.95 -11.00
C TYR A 119 -7.42 -8.77 -10.24
N SER A 120 -7.78 -9.40 -9.11
CA SER A 120 -6.83 -10.23 -8.35
C SER A 120 -6.77 -11.71 -8.74
N ALA A 121 -7.66 -12.18 -9.61
CA ALA A 121 -7.78 -13.56 -10.06
C ALA A 121 -7.71 -13.67 -11.59
#